data_AF-A0A6V7KW07-F1
#
_entry.id   AF-A0A6V7KW07-F1
#
_cell.length_a   1.000
_cell.length_b   1.000
_cell.length_c   1.000
_cell.angle_alpha   90.00
_cell.angle_beta   90.00
_cell.angle_gamma   90.00
#
_symmetry.space_group_name_H-M   'P 1'
#
loop_
_entity.id
_entity.type
_entity.pdbx_description
1 polymer ?
#
loop_
_entity_poly.entity_id
_entity_poly.type
_entity_poly.pdbx_seq_one_letter_code
_entity_poly.pdbx_strand_id
1 'polypeptide(L)'
;MADKSKENNNNAGACVVCYKNVDIYSIGMCEHPVCYECSTRMRVLCKQNECPICRQDLPKVVFTKDIKPFRHIRRGNLFDGRYNIYFESRDVQQKFIQLLMHTCSICHEEQAFSNFHALKDHMRKKHELHYCDLCVENLK
;
A
#
# COMPACT_ATOMS: atom_id res chain seq x y z
N MET A 1 22.16 -3.65 43.82
CA MET A 1 22.41 -2.45 43.01
C MET A 1 22.07 -2.77 41.56
N ALA A 2 21.06 -2.04 41.01
CA ALA A 2 20.63 -1.91 39.61
C ALA A 2 20.44 -3.21 38.80
N ASP A 3 19.23 -3.75 38.60
CA ASP A 3 18.11 -3.20 37.80
C ASP A 3 18.53 -2.51 36.49
N LYS A 4 18.27 -3.19 35.37
CA LYS A 4 17.78 -2.55 34.15
C LYS A 4 17.12 -3.60 33.24
N SER A 5 15.82 -3.77 33.47
CA SER A 5 14.87 -4.14 32.41
C SER A 5 15.13 -3.29 31.16
N LYS A 6 15.27 -3.94 30.00
CA LYS A 6 15.06 -3.29 28.70
C LYS A 6 13.89 -3.97 28.02
N GLU A 7 12.69 -3.56 28.43
CA GLU A 7 11.54 -3.53 27.53
C GLU A 7 11.96 -2.74 26.29
N ASN A 8 11.73 -3.27 25.09
CA ASN A 8 11.84 -2.47 23.88
C ASN A 8 10.71 -2.83 22.90
N ASN A 9 9.55 -2.31 23.26
CA ASN A 9 8.55 -1.69 22.38
C ASN A 9 7.98 -2.56 21.24
N ASN A 10 6.80 -3.14 21.51
CA ASN A 10 5.92 -3.86 20.56
C ASN A 10 5.34 -2.97 19.44
N ASN A 11 6.08 -1.97 18.95
CA ASN A 11 5.65 -1.01 17.93
C ASN A 11 6.69 -0.79 16.80
N ALA A 12 7.76 -1.59 16.74
CA ALA A 12 8.84 -1.42 15.76
C ALA A 12 8.43 -1.77 14.30
N GLY A 13 7.22 -2.30 14.09
CA GLY A 13 6.73 -2.74 12.79
C GLY A 13 5.44 -2.06 12.32
N ALA A 14 4.89 -1.08 13.05
CA ALA A 14 3.62 -0.45 12.69
C ALA A 14 3.81 0.76 11.75
N CYS A 15 2.86 0.97 10.84
CA CYS A 15 2.85 2.13 9.96
C CYS A 15 2.43 3.37 10.73
N VAL A 16 3.19 4.46 10.68
CA VAL A 16 2.81 5.71 11.36
C VAL A 16 1.58 6.41 10.77
N VAL A 17 1.15 6.01 9.56
CA VAL A 17 -0.01 6.60 8.87
C VAL A 17 -1.31 5.89 9.24
N CYS A 18 -1.31 4.55 9.22
CA CYS A 18 -2.52 3.74 9.46
C CYS A 18 -2.47 2.87 10.71
N TYR A 19 -1.36 2.87 11.45
CA TYR A 19 -1.11 2.11 12.68
C TYR A 19 -1.26 0.58 12.56
N LYS A 20 -1.36 0.04 11.34
CA LYS A 20 -1.32 -1.40 11.08
C LYS A 20 0.11 -1.92 11.10
N ASN A 21 0.30 -3.19 11.47
CA ASN A 21 1.56 -3.90 11.28
C ASN A 21 1.93 -3.97 9.80
N VAL A 22 3.22 -3.87 9.51
CA VAL A 22 3.74 -3.71 8.15
C VAL A 22 4.66 -4.86 7.77
N ASP A 23 4.25 -5.61 6.75
CA ASP A 23 5.09 -6.64 6.12
C ASP A 23 5.85 -6.09 4.90
N ILE A 24 5.31 -5.04 4.27
CA ILE A 24 5.89 -4.41 3.07
C ILE A 24 5.89 -2.90 3.26
N TYR A 25 7.09 -2.33 3.19
CA TYR A 25 7.35 -0.90 3.27
C TYR A 25 7.52 -0.29 1.89
N SER A 26 7.18 0.99 1.78
CA SER A 26 7.54 1.89 0.71
C SER A 26 8.62 2.84 1.21
N ILE A 27 9.79 2.80 0.56
CA ILE A 27 10.92 3.67 0.89
C ILE A 27 11.24 4.56 -0.31
N GLY A 28 11.25 5.86 -0.09
CA GLY A 28 11.70 6.87 -1.04
C GLY A 28 13.10 7.40 -0.71
N MET A 29 13.57 8.38 -1.48
CA MET A 29 14.86 9.03 -1.24
C MET A 29 14.96 9.77 0.10
N CYS A 30 13.83 10.08 0.75
CA CYS A 30 13.79 10.66 2.10
C CYS A 30 13.90 9.61 3.22
N GLU A 31 14.00 8.33 2.88
CA GLU A 31 14.24 7.18 3.78
C GLU A 31 13.18 6.92 4.87
N HIS A 32 12.11 7.72 4.93
CA HIS A 32 10.95 7.51 5.78
C HIS A 32 10.16 6.25 5.38
N PRO A 33 10.06 5.23 6.26
CA PRO A 33 9.29 4.02 5.97
C PRO A 33 7.79 4.24 6.16
N VAL A 34 7.00 3.85 5.18
CA VAL A 34 5.53 3.87 5.20
C VAL A 34 5.02 2.53 4.67
N CYS A 35 3.90 1.99 5.14
CA CYS A 35 3.40 0.74 4.55
C CYS A 35 3.01 0.93 3.07
N TYR A 36 3.16 -0.15 2.29
CA TYR A 36 2.87 -0.10 0.87
C TYR A 36 1.39 0.23 0.57
N GLU A 37 0.44 -0.14 1.44
CA GLU A 37 -0.97 0.23 1.31
C GLU A 37 -1.17 1.75 1.35
N CYS A 38 -0.59 2.41 2.36
CA CYS A 38 -0.68 3.87 2.50
C CYS A 38 0.01 4.57 1.33
N SER A 39 1.22 4.13 0.94
CA SER A 39 1.87 4.70 -0.23
C SER A 39 1.07 4.49 -1.52
N THR A 40 0.45 3.31 -1.69
CA THR A 40 -0.42 3.02 -2.84
C THR A 40 -1.63 3.95 -2.84
N ARG A 41 -2.28 4.15 -1.69
CA ARG A 41 -3.41 5.08 -1.57
C ARG A 41 -3.02 6.49 -2.00
N MET A 42 -1.92 7.04 -1.46
CA MET A 42 -1.48 8.39 -1.81
C MET A 42 -1.17 8.52 -3.31
N ARG A 43 -0.41 7.59 -3.87
CA ARG A 43 0.05 7.66 -5.27
C ARG A 43 -1.03 7.36 -6.29
N VAL A 44 -1.85 6.32 -6.04
CA VAL A 44 -2.81 5.80 -7.01
C VAL A 44 -4.16 6.49 -6.87
N LEU A 45 -4.70 6.55 -5.64
CA LEU A 45 -6.03 7.10 -5.39
C LEU A 45 -6.01 8.63 -5.29
N CYS A 46 -5.13 9.17 -4.45
CA CYS A 46 -5.03 10.62 -4.21
C CYS A 46 -4.20 11.35 -5.28
N LYS A 47 -3.45 10.62 -6.11
CA LYS A 47 -2.54 11.15 -7.14
C LYS A 47 -1.47 12.10 -6.58
N GLN A 48 -1.00 11.82 -5.38
CA GLN A 48 0.04 12.57 -4.67
C GLN A 48 1.28 11.69 -4.47
N ASN A 49 2.43 12.18 -4.93
CA ASN A 49 3.70 11.47 -4.84
C ASN A 49 4.59 11.92 -3.67
N GLU A 50 4.04 12.70 -2.75
CA GLU A 50 4.76 13.21 -1.59
C GLU A 50 4.89 12.16 -0.48
N CYS A 51 5.96 12.24 0.30
CA CYS A 51 6.09 11.48 1.53
C CYS A 51 5.03 11.96 2.54
N PRO A 52 4.18 11.07 3.10
CA PRO A 52 3.18 11.48 4.09
C PRO A 52 3.79 11.93 5.42
N ILE A 53 5.10 11.67 5.65
CA ILE A 53 5.81 12.08 6.87
C ILE A 53 6.43 13.47 6.69
N CYS A 54 7.27 13.66 5.68
CA CYS A 54 8.05 14.89 5.51
C CYS A 54 7.60 15.79 4.35
N ARG A 55 6.57 15.39 3.59
CA ARG A 55 6.02 16.10 2.41
C ARG A 55 7.00 16.33 1.27
N GLN A 56 8.17 15.70 1.31
CA GLN A 56 9.08 15.75 0.17
C GLN A 56 8.46 15.01 -1.02
N ASP A 57 8.52 15.60 -2.22
CA ASP A 57 8.16 14.90 -3.44
C ASP A 57 9.06 13.67 -3.63
N LEU A 58 8.43 12.53 -3.92
CA LEU A 58 9.10 11.26 -4.14
C LEU A 58 8.75 10.77 -5.56
N PRO A 59 9.55 11.14 -6.57
CA PRO A 59 9.31 10.73 -7.96
C PRO A 59 9.28 9.21 -8.12
N LYS A 60 10.03 8.49 -7.27
CA LYS A 60 10.16 7.04 -7.27
C LYS A 60 10.21 6.51 -5.85
N VAL A 61 9.65 5.33 -5.63
CA VAL A 61 9.75 4.56 -4.38
C VAL A 61 10.09 3.11 -4.66
N VAL A 62 10.61 2.42 -3.65
CA VAL A 62 10.81 0.96 -3.69
C VAL A 62 9.89 0.33 -2.66
N PHE A 63 9.13 -0.68 -3.08
CA PHE A 63 8.39 -1.56 -2.18
C PHE A 63 9.27 -2.76 -1.81
N THR A 64 9.48 -2.96 -0.52
CA THR A 64 10.43 -3.94 0.03
C THR A 64 9.96 -4.45 1.40
N LYS A 65 10.39 -5.66 1.78
CA LYS A 65 10.15 -6.21 3.12
C LYS A 65 11.21 -5.78 4.14
N ASP A 66 12.36 -5.30 3.67
CA ASP A 66 13.48 -4.89 4.51
C ASP A 66 13.60 -3.37 4.57
N ILE A 67 13.60 -2.80 5.78
CA ILE A 67 13.96 -1.39 5.98
C ILE A 67 15.49 -1.28 5.95
N LYS A 68 16.02 -0.73 4.85
CA LYS A 68 17.44 -0.42 4.66
C LYS A 68 17.57 1.02 4.17
N PRO A 69 18.73 1.69 4.39
CA PRO A 69 19.01 2.97 3.74
C PRO A 69 18.78 2.88 2.24
N PHE A 70 18.21 3.91 1.63
CA PHE A 70 17.73 3.88 0.24
C PHE A 70 18.84 3.52 -0.75
N ARG A 71 20.09 3.90 -0.45
CA ARG A 71 21.27 3.53 -1.25
C ARG A 71 21.54 2.02 -1.28
N HIS A 72 21.11 1.29 -0.26
CA HIS A 72 21.31 -0.16 -0.11
C HIS A 72 20.06 -0.97 -0.47
N ILE A 73 18.92 -0.30 -0.73
CA ILE A 73 17.73 -0.98 -1.22
C ILE A 73 17.98 -1.41 -2.67
N ARG A 74 17.85 -2.71 -2.93
CA ARG A 74 17.92 -3.24 -4.28
C ARG A 74 16.72 -2.75 -5.07
N ARG A 75 16.97 -1.91 -6.07
CA ARG A 75 16.01 -1.67 -7.14
C ARG A 75 15.99 -2.94 -7.98
N GLY A 76 15.05 -3.83 -7.71
CA GLY A 76 14.84 -5.00 -8.55
C GLY A 76 14.55 -4.59 -10.00
N ASN A 77 14.56 -5.55 -10.91
CA ASN A 77 14.20 -5.32 -12.32
C ASN A 77 12.68 -5.14 -12.53
N LEU A 78 11.89 -5.25 -11.47
CA LEU A 78 10.44 -5.13 -11.49
C LEU A 78 10.05 -3.69 -11.22
N PHE A 79 9.34 -3.08 -12.17
CA PHE A 79 8.98 -1.67 -12.13
C PHE A 79 7.58 -1.45 -12.71
N ASP A 80 6.72 -0.74 -11.97
CA ASP A 80 5.48 -0.19 -12.51
C ASP A 80 5.75 1.27 -12.92
N GLY A 81 5.75 1.51 -14.23
CA GLY A 81 6.00 2.83 -14.81
C GLY A 81 4.85 3.82 -14.69
N ARG A 82 3.62 3.37 -14.37
CA ARG A 82 2.46 4.26 -14.22
C ARG A 82 2.55 5.02 -12.90
N TYR A 83 3.03 4.35 -11.85
CA TYR A 83 3.11 4.91 -10.50
C TYR A 83 4.55 5.10 -10.00
N ASN A 84 5.54 4.78 -10.84
CA ASN A 84 6.97 4.88 -10.55
C ASN A 84 7.40 4.09 -9.31
N ILE A 85 6.97 2.83 -9.23
CA ILE A 85 7.22 1.94 -8.09
C ILE A 85 8.16 0.82 -8.53
N TYR A 86 9.29 0.67 -7.85
CA TYR A 86 10.11 -0.53 -7.96
C TYR A 86 9.65 -1.57 -6.95
N PHE A 87 9.74 -2.84 -7.31
CA PHE A 87 9.45 -3.96 -6.40
C PHE A 87 10.71 -4.75 -6.15
N GLU A 88 10.98 -5.05 -4.89
CA GLU A 88 12.09 -5.92 -4.49
C GLU A 88 11.95 -7.33 -5.09
N SER A 89 10.73 -7.84 -5.17
CA SER A 89 10.44 -9.21 -5.58
C SER A 89 9.07 -9.34 -6.26
N ARG A 90 8.84 -10.48 -6.93
CA ARG A 90 7.57 -10.77 -7.62
C ARG A 90 6.40 -10.89 -6.65
N ASP A 91 6.61 -11.40 -5.44
CA ASP A 91 5.54 -11.50 -4.44
C ASP A 91 5.09 -10.12 -3.94
N VAL A 92 6.01 -9.18 -3.77
CA VAL A 92 5.69 -7.79 -3.42
C VAL A 92 4.93 -7.11 -4.56
N GLN A 93 5.36 -7.31 -5.81
CA GLN A 93 4.61 -6.83 -6.98
C GLN A 93 3.20 -7.43 -7.04
N GLN A 94 3.05 -8.73 -6.79
CA GLN A 94 1.75 -9.40 -6.80
C GLN A 94 0.83 -8.83 -5.71
N LYS A 95 1.35 -8.54 -4.51
CA LYS A 95 0.58 -7.89 -3.43
C LYS A 95 0.11 -6.49 -3.82
N PHE A 96 0.93 -5.72 -4.52
CA PHE A 96 0.54 -4.43 -5.08
C PHE A 96 -0.57 -4.59 -6.13
N ILE A 97 -0.43 -5.53 -7.07
CA ILE A 97 -1.46 -5.79 -8.08
C ILE A 97 -2.76 -6.21 -7.41
N GLN A 98 -2.71 -7.14 -6.45
CA GLN A 98 -3.87 -7.60 -5.70
C GLN A 98 -4.61 -6.46 -5.00
N LEU A 99 -3.87 -5.51 -4.41
CA LEU A 99 -4.44 -4.33 -3.76
C LEU A 99 -5.23 -3.45 -4.74
N LEU A 100 -4.88 -3.45 -6.02
CA LEU A 100 -5.56 -2.68 -7.07
C LEU A 100 -6.71 -3.44 -7.75
N MET A 101 -6.83 -4.75 -7.53
CA MET A 101 -7.90 -5.53 -8.15
C MET A 101 -9.25 -5.17 -7.55
N HIS A 102 -10.27 -5.15 -8.40
CA HIS A 102 -11.65 -5.06 -7.96
C HIS A 102 -12.14 -6.48 -7.67
N THR A 103 -12.20 -6.87 -6.40
CA THR A 103 -12.70 -8.18 -5.98
C THR A 103 -13.91 -8.02 -5.07
N CYS A 104 -14.77 -9.04 -5.05
CA CYS A 104 -15.88 -9.10 -4.09
C CYS A 104 -15.35 -9.56 -2.73
N SER A 105 -15.80 -8.93 -1.66
CA SER A 105 -15.42 -9.30 -0.28
C SER A 105 -16.29 -10.41 0.33
N ILE A 106 -17.40 -10.77 -0.34
CA ILE A 106 -18.37 -11.75 0.16
C ILE A 106 -18.25 -13.08 -0.58
N CYS A 107 -18.05 -13.02 -1.90
CA CYS A 107 -17.82 -14.22 -2.68
C CYS A 107 -16.43 -14.80 -2.37
N HIS A 108 -16.37 -16.12 -2.16
CA HIS A 108 -15.10 -16.86 -2.10
C HIS A 108 -14.49 -17.13 -3.49
N GLU A 109 -15.20 -16.74 -4.56
CA GLU A 109 -14.69 -16.80 -5.93
C GLU A 109 -13.62 -15.72 -6.11
N GLU A 110 -12.37 -16.11 -6.41
CA GLU A 110 -11.25 -15.20 -6.68
C GLU A 110 -11.37 -14.47 -8.03
N GLN A 111 -12.57 -14.03 -8.40
CA GLN A 111 -12.78 -13.31 -9.65
C GLN A 111 -12.45 -11.83 -9.46
N ALA A 112 -11.39 -11.38 -10.13
CA ALA A 112 -11.12 -9.96 -10.32
C ALA A 112 -12.04 -9.40 -11.41
N PHE A 113 -12.81 -8.38 -11.08
CA PHE A 113 -13.64 -7.62 -12.02
C PHE A 113 -12.74 -6.67 -12.84
N SER A 114 -13.12 -6.44 -14.10
CA SER A 114 -12.35 -5.60 -15.03
C SER A 114 -12.28 -4.12 -14.61
N ASN A 115 -13.26 -3.64 -13.85
CA ASN A 115 -13.32 -2.28 -13.32
C ASN A 115 -14.26 -2.20 -12.10
N PHE A 116 -14.23 -1.07 -11.40
CA PHE A 116 -15.07 -0.86 -10.22
C PHE A 116 -16.57 -0.89 -10.52
N HIS A 117 -17.01 -0.46 -11.71
CA HIS A 117 -18.42 -0.49 -12.09
C HIS A 117 -18.96 -1.93 -12.18
N ALA A 118 -18.18 -2.85 -12.76
CA ALA A 118 -18.51 -4.27 -12.79
C ALA A 118 -18.61 -4.88 -11.39
N LEU A 119 -17.71 -4.50 -10.47
CA LEU A 119 -17.80 -4.89 -9.06
C LEU A 119 -19.05 -4.29 -8.38
N LYS A 120 -19.36 -3.00 -8.60
CA LYS A 120 -20.57 -2.34 -8.08
C LYS A 120 -21.84 -3.05 -8.54
N ASP A 121 -21.89 -3.41 -9.83
CA ASP A 121 -23.01 -4.15 -10.41
C ASP A 121 -23.16 -5.54 -9.81
N HIS A 122 -22.05 -6.24 -9.57
CA HIS A 122 -22.03 -7.53 -8.90
C HIS A 122 -22.57 -7.43 -7.47
N MET A 123 -22.08 -6.47 -6.67
CA MET A 123 -22.53 -6.28 -5.29
C MET A 123 -24.04 -6.00 -5.22
N ARG A 124 -24.56 -5.19 -6.16
CA ARG A 124 -25.99 -4.92 -6.24
C ARG A 124 -26.80 -6.17 -6.62
N LYS A 125 -26.36 -6.93 -7.63
CA LYS A 125 -27.13 -8.05 -8.19
C LYS A 125 -27.07 -9.32 -7.33
N LYS A 126 -25.91 -9.64 -6.73
CA LYS A 126 -25.67 -10.90 -6.01
C LYS A 126 -25.80 -10.75 -4.49
N HIS A 127 -25.60 -9.54 -3.96
CA HIS A 127 -25.57 -9.29 -2.51
C HIS A 127 -26.58 -8.23 -2.05
N GLU A 128 -27.31 -7.59 -2.96
CA GLU A 128 -28.25 -6.50 -2.64
C GLU A 128 -27.57 -5.35 -1.85
N LEU A 129 -26.25 -5.20 -2.03
CA LEU A 129 -25.43 -4.18 -1.40
C LEU A 129 -25.04 -3.09 -2.38
N HIS A 130 -25.02 -1.85 -1.90
CA HIS A 130 -24.76 -0.67 -2.72
C HIS A 130 -23.57 0.11 -2.19
N TYR A 131 -22.64 0.48 -3.09
CA TYR A 131 -21.64 1.50 -2.79
C TYR A 131 -22.31 2.89 -2.86
N CYS A 132 -22.00 3.75 -1.89
CA CYS A 132 -22.47 5.14 -1.88
C CYS A 132 -21.76 5.94 -2.98
N ASP A 133 -22.53 6.49 -3.93
CA ASP A 133 -21.99 7.24 -5.07
C ASP A 133 -21.22 8.49 -4.65
N LEU A 134 -21.74 9.22 -3.67
CA LEU A 134 -21.06 10.40 -3.10
C LEU A 134 -19.69 10.02 -2.52
N CYS A 135 -19.60 8.88 -1.81
CA CYS A 135 -18.33 8.43 -1.27
C CYS A 135 -17.37 7.99 -2.38
N VAL A 136 -17.86 7.25 -3.38
CA VAL A 136 -17.03 6.76 -4.49
C VAL A 136 -16.40 7.90 -5.28
N GLU A 137 -17.17 8.94 -5.56
CA GLU A 137 -16.71 10.12 -6.29
C GLU A 137 -15.70 10.96 -5.49
N ASN A 138 -15.76 10.89 -4.15
CA ASN A 138 -14.98 11.71 -3.21
C ASN A 138 -14.00 10.90 -2.36
N LEU A 139 -13.57 9.72 -2.80
CA LEU A 139 -12.64 8.82 -2.10
C LEU A 139 -11.22 9.37 -1.89
N LYS A 140 -10.91 10.57 -2.40
CA LYS A 140 -9.56 11.17 -2.38
C LYS A 140 -9.15 11.63 -1.00
#